data_AF-M3XNQ9-F1
#
_entry.id   AF-M3XNQ9-F1
#
_cell.length_a   1.000
_cell.length_b   1.000
_cell.length_c   1.000
_cell.angle_alpha   90.00
_cell.angle_beta   90.00
_cell.angle_gamma   90.00
#
_symmetry.space_group_name_H-M   'P 1'
#
loop_
_entity.id
_entity.type
_entity.pdbx_description
1 polymer ?
#
loop_
_entity_poly.entity_id
_entity_poly.type
_entity_poly.pdbx_seq_one_letter_code
_entity_poly.pdbx_strand_id
1 'polypeptide(L)'
;MSVGIIDPRANPTQLNTVEFLWDPAKRTSVFIQVHCISTEFTMRKHGGEKGVPFRVQIDTFKENENGEYTEHLHSASCQIKVFKVFLDLLLSLVYFPLIFQF
;
A
#
# COMPACT_ATOMS: atom_id res chain seq x y z
N MET A 1 -14.10 1.14 -2.69
CA MET A 1 -13.74 1.80 -3.97
C MET A 1 -12.87 3.01 -3.63
N SER A 2 -11.80 3.25 -4.39
CA SER A 2 -10.93 4.42 -4.19
C SER A 2 -11.67 5.73 -4.51
N VAL A 3 -11.28 6.83 -3.87
CA VAL A 3 -11.90 8.17 -4.02
C VAL A 3 -10.78 9.21 -3.97
N GLY A 4 -10.85 10.25 -4.81
CA GLY A 4 -9.93 11.39 -4.76
C GLY A 4 -8.51 11.13 -5.28
N ILE A 5 -8.25 9.94 -5.84
CA ILE A 5 -6.98 9.60 -6.49
C ILE A 5 -6.96 10.18 -7.91
N ILE A 6 -5.84 10.79 -8.27
CA ILE A 6 -5.55 11.35 -9.59
C ILE A 6 -4.32 10.64 -10.16
N ASP A 7 -4.39 10.29 -11.45
CA ASP A 7 -3.27 9.72 -12.22
C ASP A 7 -2.51 8.60 -11.50
N PRO A 8 -3.17 7.46 -11.18
CA PRO A 8 -2.50 6.33 -10.57
C PRO A 8 -1.51 5.68 -11.56
N ARG A 9 -0.25 5.56 -11.14
CA ARG A 9 0.85 5.00 -11.92
C ARG A 9 1.41 3.77 -11.22
N ALA A 10 1.63 2.71 -12.00
CA ALA A 10 2.32 1.51 -11.56
C ALA A 10 3.38 1.17 -12.60
N ASN A 11 4.64 1.04 -12.16
CA ASN A 11 5.72 0.63 -13.04
C ASN A 11 5.76 -0.90 -13.12
N PRO A 12 5.67 -1.52 -14.32
CA PRO A 12 5.72 -2.97 -14.48
C PRO A 12 6.97 -3.64 -13.91
N THR A 13 8.07 -2.91 -13.73
CA THR A 13 9.30 -3.43 -13.12
C THR A 13 9.35 -3.26 -11.60
N GLN A 14 8.42 -2.50 -11.00
CA GLN A 14 8.28 -2.26 -9.56
C GLN A 14 6.92 -2.76 -9.08
N LEU A 15 6.77 -4.09 -9.00
CA LEU A 15 5.50 -4.77 -8.71
C LEU A 15 4.92 -4.48 -7.32
N ASN A 16 5.69 -3.84 -6.43
CA ASN A 16 5.32 -3.55 -5.04
C ASN A 16 5.14 -2.05 -4.74
N THR A 17 5.14 -1.21 -5.78
CA THR A 17 5.00 0.25 -5.63
C THR A 17 3.92 0.78 -6.56
N VAL A 18 3.09 1.68 -6.04
CA VAL A 18 2.13 2.47 -6.81
C VAL A 18 2.26 3.92 -6.39
N GLU A 19 2.10 4.82 -7.35
CA GLU A 19 2.17 6.26 -7.14
C GLU A 19 0.86 6.89 -7.60
N PHE A 20 0.45 7.97 -6.94
CA PHE A 20 -0.72 8.73 -7.35
C PHE A 20 -0.67 10.14 -6.78
N LEU A 21 -1.42 11.03 -7.41
CA LEU A 21 -1.63 12.39 -6.94
C LEU A 21 -2.98 12.48 -6.20
N TRP A 22 -3.06 13.42 -5.28
CA TRP A 22 -4.29 13.71 -4.53
C TRP A 22 -4.32 15.18 -4.11
N ASP A 23 -5.52 15.70 -3.86
CA ASP A 23 -5.72 17.05 -3.35
C ASP A 23 -5.84 17.00 -1.81
N PRO A 24 -4.90 17.62 -1.06
CA PRO A 24 -4.92 17.59 0.40
C PRO A 24 -6.13 18.28 1.03
N ALA A 25 -6.82 19.17 0.28
CA ALA A 25 -8.04 19.81 0.75
C ALA A 25 -9.31 18.94 0.55
N LYS A 26 -9.18 17.76 -0.08
CA LYS A 26 -10.31 16.87 -0.39
C LYS A 26 -10.17 15.51 0.26
N ARG A 27 -11.31 14.87 0.51
CA ARG A 27 -11.35 13.49 0.99
C ARG A 27 -10.71 12.55 -0.03
N THR A 28 -9.69 11.82 0.40
CA THR A 28 -8.99 10.81 -0.41
C THR A 28 -8.97 9.47 0.31
N SER A 29 -9.19 8.39 -0.44
CA SER A 29 -9.08 7.02 0.07
C SER A 29 -8.60 6.08 -1.02
N VAL A 30 -7.67 5.20 -0.69
CA VAL A 30 -7.11 4.21 -1.62
C VAL A 30 -7.51 2.81 -1.21
N PHE A 31 -7.96 2.03 -2.19
CA PHE A 31 -8.12 0.59 -2.05
C PHE A 31 -6.91 -0.11 -2.66
N ILE A 32 -6.20 -0.91 -1.86
CA ILE A 32 -5.03 -1.68 -2.29
C ILE A 32 -5.31 -3.18 -2.23
N GLN A 33 -4.87 -3.91 -3.25
CA GLN A 33 -4.91 -5.37 -3.28
C GLN A 33 -3.49 -5.92 -3.23
N VAL A 34 -3.24 -6.82 -2.27
CA VAL A 34 -1.94 -7.48 -2.11
C VAL A 34 -2.02 -8.88 -2.73
N HIS A 35 -1.17 -9.15 -3.70
CA HIS A 35 -1.19 -10.37 -4.52
C HIS A 35 -0.23 -11.46 -4.06
N CYS A 36 0.28 -11.36 -2.83
CA CYS A 36 1.15 -12.37 -2.23
C CYS A 36 0.69 -12.70 -0.80
N ILE A 37 0.93 -13.93 -0.37
CA ILE A 37 0.57 -14.38 0.99
C ILE A 37 1.81 -14.45 1.88
N SER A 38 1.66 -14.14 3.17
CA SER A 38 2.77 -14.09 4.12
C SER A 38 3.57 -15.39 4.23
N THR A 39 2.96 -16.53 3.90
CA THR A 39 3.60 -17.84 3.95
C THR A 39 4.40 -18.19 2.69
N GLU A 40 4.20 -17.51 1.54
CA GLU A 40 4.99 -17.77 0.32
C GLU A 40 6.48 -17.48 0.50
N PHE A 41 6.83 -16.64 1.47
CA PHE A 41 8.20 -16.21 1.76
C PHE A 41 8.81 -16.96 2.95
N THR A 42 8.21 -18.08 3.38
CA THR A 42 8.76 -18.91 4.46
C THR A 42 9.05 -20.33 4.01
N MET A 43 10.10 -20.93 4.57
CA MET A 43 10.36 -22.35 4.37
C MET A 43 9.28 -23.18 5.07
N ARG A 44 8.71 -24.15 4.36
CA ARG A 44 7.76 -25.12 4.91
C ARG A 44 8.46 -26.01 5.94
N LYS A 45 8.19 -25.81 7.23
CA LYS A 45 8.68 -26.66 8.33
C LYS A 45 7.56 -27.58 8.84
N HIS A 46 7.93 -28.72 9.43
CA HIS A 46 7.01 -29.77 9.92
C HIS A 46 6.22 -29.38 11.21
N GLY A 47 6.00 -28.08 11.46
CA GLY A 47 5.47 -27.54 12.72
C GLY A 47 4.66 -26.26 12.56
N GLY A 48 3.86 -26.16 11.48
CA GLY A 48 3.08 -24.97 11.15
C GLY A 48 3.91 -23.86 10.49
N GLU A 49 3.30 -23.12 9.57
CA GLU A 49 3.98 -22.09 8.79
C GLU A 49 3.77 -20.71 9.41
N LYS A 50 4.83 -20.15 10.01
CA LYS A 50 4.80 -18.77 10.54
C LYS A 50 5.15 -17.79 9.43
N GLY A 51 4.16 -17.35 8.66
CA GLY A 51 4.37 -16.39 7.56
C GLY A 51 5.07 -15.08 7.99
N VAL A 52 5.80 -14.48 7.05
CA VAL A 52 6.52 -13.19 7.19
C VAL A 52 5.51 -12.03 7.22
N PRO A 53 5.56 -11.11 8.21
CA PRO A 53 4.77 -9.90 8.17
C PRO A 53 5.29 -8.98 7.04
N PHE A 54 4.38 -8.39 6.28
CA PHE A 54 4.74 -7.38 5.28
C PHE A 54 4.61 -5.98 5.87
N ARG A 55 5.33 -5.03 5.30
CA ARG A 55 5.19 -3.60 5.61
C ARG A 55 4.54 -2.90 4.43
N VAL A 56 3.39 -2.28 4.65
CA VAL A 56 2.87 -1.26 3.73
C VAL A 56 3.48 0.05 4.16
N GLN A 57 4.16 0.73 3.24
CA GLN A 57 4.74 2.05 3.46
C GLN A 57 4.08 3.05 2.52
N ILE A 58 3.85 4.25 3.03
CA ILE A 58 3.31 5.38 2.29
C ILE A 58 4.31 6.52 2.47
N ASP A 59 4.90 6.97 1.37
CA ASP A 59 5.75 8.14 1.32
C ASP A 59 5.02 9.26 0.57
N THR A 60 4.98 10.44 1.17
CA THR A 60 4.33 11.63 0.60
C THR A 60 5.40 12.61 0.14
N PHE A 61 5.28 13.05 -1.10
CA PHE A 61 6.19 14.00 -1.73
C PHE A 61 5.43 15.25 -2.14
N LYS A 62 6.11 16.40 -2.09
CA LYS A 62 5.65 17.67 -2.59
C LYS A 62 6.20 17.90 -3.99
N GLU A 63 5.41 18.58 -4.80
CA GLU A 63 5.88 19.13 -6.08
C GLU A 63 6.88 20.26 -5.82
N ASN A 64 8.06 20.15 -6.41
CA ASN A 64 9.07 21.20 -6.38
C ASN A 64 8.79 22.28 -7.45
N GLU A 65 9.62 23.32 -7.50
CA GLU A 65 9.47 24.43 -8.47
C GLU A 65 9.55 23.98 -9.94
N ASN A 66 10.14 22.81 -10.22
CA ASN A 66 10.28 22.23 -11.55
C ASN A 66 9.12 21.29 -11.94
N GLY A 67 8.11 21.14 -11.08
CA GLY A 67 6.99 20.23 -11.31
C GLY A 67 7.30 18.76 -11.00
N GLU A 68 8.37 18.48 -10.26
CA GLU A 68 8.79 17.12 -9.91
C GLU A 68 8.45 16.79 -8.45
N TYR A 69 8.02 15.57 -8.20
CA TYR A 69 7.67 15.08 -6.86
C TYR A 69 8.87 14.46 -6.13
N THR A 70 9.93 15.24 -5.94
CA THR A 70 11.19 14.77 -5.34
C THR A 70 11.41 15.26 -3.90
N GLU A 71 10.65 16.27 -3.45
CA GLU A 71 10.73 16.81 -2.10
C GLU A 71 9.92 15.92 -1.13
N HIS A 72 10.59 15.08 -0.35
CA HIS A 72 9.93 14.21 0.64
C HIS A 72 9.36 15.01 1.82
N LEU A 73 8.11 14.72 2.20
CA LEU A 73 7.43 15.38 3.31
C LEU A 73 7.22 14.45 4.51
N HIS A 74 6.71 13.24 4.27
CA HIS A 74 6.24 12.37 5.33
C HIS A 74 6.29 10.90 4.93
N SER A 75 6.57 10.02 5.90
CA SER A 75 6.50 8.56 5.76
C SER A 75 5.64 7.97 6.86
N ALA A 76 4.70 7.12 6.47
CA ALA A 76 3.93 6.28 7.39
C ALA A 76 4.09 4.81 7.00
N SER A 77 3.93 3.90 7.97
CA SER A 77 3.87 2.48 7.65
C SER A 77 2.99 1.71 8.62
N CYS A 78 2.51 0.55 8.17
CA CYS A 78 1.85 -0.43 9.01
C CYS A 78 2.33 -1.84 8.66
N GLN A 79 2.29 -2.73 9.65
CA GLN A 79 2.55 -4.14 9.43
C GLN A 79 1.25 -4.85 9.09
N ILE A 80 1.27 -5.66 8.04
CA ILE A 80 0.15 -6.49 7.62
C ILE A 80 0.58 -7.96 7.55
N LYS A 81 -0.39 -8.86 7.66
CA LYS A 81 -0.19 -10.28 7.42
C LYS A 81 -1.29 -10.76 6.47
N VAL A 82 -0.89 -11.32 5.34
CA VAL A 82 -1.80 -11.73 4.27
C VAL A 82 -1.97 -13.24 4.33
N PHE A 83 -3.21 -13.70 4.44
CA PHE A 83 -3.56 -15.11 4.58
C PHE A 83 -4.36 -15.59 3.37
N LYS A 84 -4.15 -16.84 2.96
CA LYS A 84 -4.97 -17.48 1.94
C LYS A 84 -6.26 -18.00 2.60
N VAL A 85 -7.43 -17.54 2.14
CA VAL A 85 -8.73 -18.11 2.52
C VAL A 85 -9.21 -19.05 1.41
N PHE A 86 -9.86 -20.16 1.78
CA PHE A 86 -10.18 -21.27 0.89
C PHE A 86 -11.28 -20.96 -0.16
N LEU A 87 -11.95 -19.81 -0.05
CA LEU A 87 -12.72 -19.16 -1.12
C LEU A 87 -11.98 -17.87 -1.48
N ASP A 88 -11.56 -17.74 -2.74
CA ASP A 88 -11.13 -16.52 -3.43
C ASP A 88 -10.48 -15.42 -2.58
N LEU A 89 -9.15 -15.49 -2.49
CA LEU A 89 -8.18 -14.40 -2.22
C LEU A 89 -8.78 -13.12 -1.59
N LEU A 90 -9.39 -13.23 -0.40
CA LEU A 90 -10.19 -12.14 0.14
C LEU A 90 -9.28 -11.03 0.69
N LEU A 91 -9.14 -9.98 -0.13
CA LEU A 91 -9.07 -8.56 0.19
C LEU A 91 -8.59 -8.28 1.63
N SER A 92 -7.28 -8.04 1.80
CA SER A 92 -6.83 -7.20 2.90
C SER A 92 -7.37 -5.79 2.64
N LEU A 93 -8.60 -5.53 3.09
CA LEU A 93 -9.16 -4.18 3.21
C LEU A 93 -8.30 -3.44 4.22
N VAL A 94 -7.18 -2.87 3.78
CA VAL A 94 -6.50 -1.85 4.56
C VAL A 94 -7.32 -0.59 4.38
N TYR A 95 -8.37 -0.46 5.20
CA TYR A 95 -9.12 0.77 5.32
C TYR A 95 -8.19 1.76 6.03
N PHE A 96 -7.48 2.56 5.25
CA PHE A 96 -6.87 3.79 5.76
C PHE A 96 -7.97 4.85 5.78
N PRO A 97 -8.56 5.20 6.94
CA PRO A 97 -8.95 6.58 7.11
C PRO A 97 -7.64 7.37 7.14
N LEU A 98 -7.17 7.84 5.99
CA LEU A 98 -6.18 8.90 5.90
C LEU A 98 -6.83 10.16 6.50
N ILE A 99 -6.94 10.20 7.83
CA ILE A 99 -7.16 11.43 8.60
C ILE A 99 -5.76 11.91 8.95
N PHE A 100 -5.07 12.53 7.99
CA PHE A 100 -4.18 13.62 8.35
C PHE A 100 -5.07 14.84 8.46
N GLN A 101 -5.61 15.07 9.66
CA GLN A 101 -6.09 16.40 10.01
C GLN A 101 -4.88 17.34 9.96
N PHE A 102 -4.89 18.29 9.05
CA PHE A 102 -4.55 19.66 9.41
C PHE A 102 -5.86 20.44 9.50
#